data_AF-V8CSF0-F1
#
_entry.id   AF-V8CSF0-F1
#
_cell.length_a   1.000
_cell.length_b   1.000
_cell.length_c   1.000
_cell.angle_alpha   90.00
_cell.angle_beta   90.00
_cell.angle_gamma   90.00
#
_symmetry.space_group_name_H-M   'P 1'
#
loop_
_entity.id
_entity.type
_entity.pdbx_description
1 polymer ?
#
loop_
_entity_poly.entity_id
_entity_poly.type
_entity_poly.pdbx_seq_one_letter_code
_entity_poly.pdbx_strand_id
1 'polypeptide(L)' 'MESQYFDTDYNGIVDTIVTDTNGDGYVDVQEWDTNADGWADEAEYDYNYDGYVDEYASDTDYDGFYDVVIAA' A
#
# COMPACT_ATOMS: atom_id res chain seq x y z
N MET A 1 6.47 -0.81 14.22
CA MET A 1 5.16 -1.10 13.59
C MET A 1 4.11 -0.13 14.10
N GLU A 2 3.83 0.86 13.26
CA GLU A 2 2.71 1.79 13.31
C GLU A 2 1.97 1.68 11.98
N SER A 3 0.63 1.68 11.99
CA SER A 3 -0.18 1.75 10.76
C SER A 3 -1.22 2.85 10.88
N GLN A 4 -1.43 3.59 9.80
CA GLN A 4 -2.47 4.62 9.68
C GLN A 4 -3.41 4.26 8.53
N TYR A 5 -4.69 4.56 8.71
CA TYR A 5 -5.77 4.19 7.81
C TYR A 5 -6.50 5.46 7.37
N PHE A 6 -6.71 5.63 6.07
CA PHE A 6 -7.36 6.80 5.50
C PHE A 6 -8.53 6.41 4.62
N ASP A 7 -9.56 7.23 4.70
CA ASP A 7 -10.69 7.30 3.77
C ASP A 7 -10.49 8.64 3.04
N THR A 8 -9.85 8.60 1.87
CA THR A 8 -9.44 9.79 1.11
C THR A 8 -10.56 10.33 0.23
N ASP A 9 -11.53 9.50 -0.14
CA ASP A 9 -12.70 9.90 -0.92
C ASP A 9 -13.97 10.21 -0.08
N TYR A 10 -13.92 9.94 1.23
CA TYR A 10 -14.98 10.15 2.22
C TYR A 10 -16.23 9.29 2.01
N ASN A 11 -16.08 8.10 1.42
CA ASN A 11 -17.20 7.18 1.19
C ASN A 11 -17.51 6.28 2.41
N GLY A 12 -16.66 6.31 3.45
CA GLY A 12 -16.80 5.51 4.67
C GLY A 12 -16.08 4.16 4.65
N ILE A 13 -15.35 3.85 3.59
CA ILE A 13 -14.47 2.69 3.43
C ILE A 13 -13.02 3.21 3.45
N VAL A 14 -12.10 2.47 4.07
CA VAL A 14 -10.68 2.81 4.04
C VAL A 14 -10.15 2.49 2.65
N ASP A 15 -9.54 3.46 1.99
CA ASP A 15 -8.96 3.31 0.66
C ASP A 15 -7.42 3.37 0.64
N THR A 16 -6.79 3.77 1.76
CA THR A 16 -5.34 3.89 1.85
C THR A 16 -4.84 3.44 3.22
N ILE A 17 -3.80 2.62 3.24
CA ILE A 17 -3.11 2.19 4.45
C ILE A 17 -1.62 2.51 4.27
N VAL A 18 -1.01 3.11 5.30
CA VAL A 18 0.45 3.29 5.38
C VAL A 18 0.97 2.63 6.65
N THR A 19 2.11 1.96 6.56
CA THR A 19 2.73 1.26 7.68
C THR A 19 4.21 1.57 7.78
N ASP A 20 4.63 2.00 8.96
CA ASP A 20 6.03 2.07 9.40
C ASP A 20 6.31 0.80 10.22
N THR A 21 6.90 -0.21 9.60
CA THR A 21 7.18 -1.51 10.24
C THR A 21 8.33 -1.42 11.25
N ASN A 22 9.34 -0.59 11.01
CA ASN A 22 10.57 -0.55 11.80
C ASN A 22 10.59 0.53 12.91
N GLY A 23 9.69 1.53 12.85
CA GLY A 23 9.54 2.64 13.79
C GLY A 23 10.50 3.82 13.59
N ASP A 24 11.05 4.02 12.40
CA ASP A 24 12.00 5.10 12.10
C ASP A 24 11.35 6.39 11.61
N GLY A 25 10.04 6.37 11.35
CA GLY A 25 9.24 7.50 10.90
C GLY A 25 9.14 7.65 9.38
N TYR A 26 9.71 6.74 8.59
CA TYR A 26 9.42 6.59 7.17
C TYR A 26 8.34 5.52 6.94
N VAL A 27 7.72 5.56 5.77
CA VAL A 27 6.70 4.58 5.37
C VAL A 27 7.41 3.42 4.70
N ASP A 28 7.18 2.22 5.23
CA ASP A 28 7.78 0.98 4.71
C ASP A 28 6.83 0.25 3.76
N VAL A 29 5.52 0.41 3.99
CA VAL A 29 4.47 -0.19 3.17
C VAL A 29 3.36 0.81 2.97
N GLN A 30 2.94 1.01 1.73
CA GLN A 30 1.75 1.76 1.39
C GLN A 30 0.85 0.94 0.47
N GLU A 31 -0.44 0.89 0.76
CA GLU A 31 -1.44 0.10 0.04
C GLU A 31 -2.65 0.97 -0.28
N TRP A 32 -3.25 0.78 -1.45
CA TRP A 32 -4.45 1.48 -1.89
C TRP A 32 -5.52 0.52 -2.41
N ASP A 33 -6.77 0.72 -1.98
CA ASP A 33 -7.98 0.07 -2.51
C ASP A 33 -8.73 1.12 -3.36
N THR A 34 -8.56 1.06 -4.68
CA THR A 34 -9.09 2.06 -5.63
C THR A 34 -10.50 1.73 -6.10
N ASN A 35 -10.97 0.50 -5.88
CA ASN A 35 -12.29 0.03 -6.31
C ASN A 35 -13.29 -0.18 -5.15
N ALA A 36 -12.81 -0.05 -3.91
CA ALA A 36 -13.52 -0.23 -2.64
C ALA A 36 -14.10 -1.63 -2.40
N ASP A 37 -13.41 -2.68 -2.85
CA ASP A 37 -13.81 -4.08 -2.64
C ASP A 37 -13.20 -4.72 -1.38
N GLY A 38 -12.29 -4.01 -0.71
CA GLY A 38 -11.63 -4.41 0.52
C GLY A 38 -10.27 -5.11 0.31
N TRP A 39 -9.77 -5.18 -0.91
CA TRP A 39 -8.42 -5.64 -1.25
C TRP A 39 -7.58 -4.47 -1.77
N ALA A 40 -6.27 -4.58 -1.63
CA ALA A 40 -5.36 -3.58 -2.17
C ALA A 40 -5.15 -3.82 -3.68
N ASP A 41 -5.38 -2.77 -4.45
CA ASP A 41 -5.18 -2.72 -5.90
C ASP A 41 -3.75 -2.30 -6.26
N GLU A 42 -3.13 -1.48 -5.42
CA GLU A 42 -1.76 -0.99 -5.58
C GLU A 42 -1.01 -1.07 -4.25
N ALA A 43 0.28 -1.37 -4.31
CA ALA A 43 1.16 -1.30 -3.14
C ALA A 43 2.59 -0.89 -3.47
N GLU A 44 3.23 -0.21 -2.53
CA GLU A 44 4.63 0.16 -2.54
C GLU A 44 5.32 -0.38 -1.28
N TYR A 45 6.55 -0.87 -1.44
CA TYR A 45 7.37 -1.43 -0.35
C TYR A 45 8.76 -0.80 -0.33
N ASP A 46 9.23 -0.38 0.85
CA ASP A 46 10.63 -0.08 1.18
C ASP A 46 11.13 -1.17 2.15
N TYR A 47 11.87 -2.14 1.64
CA TYR A 47 12.36 -3.27 2.42
C TYR A 47 13.65 -2.96 3.16
N ASN A 48 14.40 -1.98 2.66
CA ASN A 48 15.73 -1.67 3.12
C ASN A 48 15.77 -0.48 4.10
N TYR A 49 14.64 0.23 4.23
CA TYR A 49 14.39 1.34 5.13
C TYR A 49 15.28 2.55 4.85
N ASP A 50 15.52 2.86 3.57
CA ASP A 50 16.24 4.06 3.16
C ASP A 50 15.33 5.22 2.77
N GLY A 51 14.01 5.04 2.87
CA GLY A 51 12.98 6.01 2.55
C GLY A 51 12.66 6.06 1.05
N TYR A 52 13.12 5.10 0.26
CA TYR A 52 12.80 4.95 -1.15
C TYR A 52 12.10 3.62 -1.42
N VAL A 53 11.18 3.63 -2.39
CA VAL A 53 10.44 2.44 -2.79
C VAL A 53 11.38 1.46 -3.49
N ASP A 54 11.42 0.23 -2.99
CA ASP A 54 12.14 -0.92 -3.56
C ASP A 54 11.25 -1.74 -4.51
N GLU A 55 9.93 -1.78 -4.28
CA GLU A 55 8.99 -2.58 -5.06
C GLU A 55 7.62 -1.88 -5.20
N TYR A 56 7.05 -1.96 -6.40
CA TYR A 56 5.66 -1.60 -6.69
C TYR A 56 4.90 -2.84 -7.16
N ALA A 57 3.69 -3.03 -6.64
CA ALA A 57 2.77 -4.09 -7.01
C ALA A 57 1.41 -3.54 -7.42
N SER A 58 0.72 -4.20 -8.36
CA SER A 58 -0.62 -3.82 -8.80
C SER A 58 -1.47 -5.03 -9.21
N ASP A 59 -2.71 -5.07 -8.73
CA ASP A 59 -3.79 -5.97 -9.12
C ASP A 59 -4.63 -5.22 -10.17
N THR A 60 -4.55 -5.66 -11.42
CA THR A 60 -5.13 -4.95 -12.56
C THR A 60 -6.48 -5.50 -12.97
N ASP A 61 -6.84 -6.69 -12.50
CA ASP A 61 -8.12 -7.34 -12.78
C ASP A 61 -9.04 -7.49 -11.56
N TYR A 62 -8.58 -7.05 -10.39
CA TYR A 62 -9.31 -6.95 -9.12
C TYR A 62 -9.78 -8.32 -8.61
N ASP A 63 -8.92 -9.32 -8.70
CA ASP A 63 -9.19 -10.66 -8.20
C ASP A 63 -8.62 -10.93 -6.79
N GLY A 64 -7.95 -9.92 -6.21
CA GLY A 64 -7.32 -9.93 -4.89
C GLY A 64 -5.87 -10.44 -4.93
N PHE A 65 -5.27 -10.58 -6.12
CA PHE A 65 -3.88 -10.95 -6.31
C PHE A 65 -3.18 -9.96 -7.24
N TYR A 66 -1.96 -9.54 -6.87
CA TYR A 66 -1.16 -8.69 -7.73
C TYR A 66 -0.77 -9.38 -9.04
N ASP A 67 -1.11 -8.75 -10.16
CA ASP A 67 -0.74 -9.13 -11.52
C ASP A 67 0.67 -8.68 -11.90
N VAL A 68 1.01 -7.49 -11.44
CA VAL A 68 2.25 -6.78 -11.78
C VAL A 68 3.05 -6.56 -10.52
N VAL A 69 4.34 -6.93 -10.57
CA VAL A 69 5.31 -6.62 -9.52
C VAL A 69 6.59 -6.14 -10.19
N ILE A 70 7.06 -4.95 -9.80
CA ILE A 70 8.22 -4.28 -10.37
C ILE A 70 9.13 -3.86 -9.22
N ALA A 71 10.36 -4.38 -9.21
CA ALA A 71 11.41 -3.89 -8.34
C ALA A 71 12.11 -2.66 -8.95
N ALA A 72 12.43 -1.68 -8.11
CA ALA A 72 13.10 -0.43 -8.46
C ALA A 72 14.63 -0.56 -8.62
#